data_AF-A0A9D7XW23-F1
#
_entry.id   AF-A0A9D7XW23-F1
#
_cell.length_a   1.000
_cell.length_b   1.000
_cell.length_c   1.000
_cell.angle_alpha   90.00
_cell.angle_beta   90.00
_cell.angle_gamma   90.00
#
_symmetry.space_group_name_H-M   'P 1'
#
loop_
_entity.id
_entity.type
_entity.pdbx_description
1 polymer ?
#
loop_
_entity_poly.entity_id
_entity_poly.type
_entity_poly.pdbx_seq_one_letter_code
_entity_poly.pdbx_strand_id
1 'polypeptide(L)'
;MKKWIILLLIGAGCWLIFHDKTAQWKGMPARADPVQTTKDLPRPFPHEQYTITPLARYSITAVVLSRDRYRFDPAAKLAPLDLALGWGAMSISSAINELSISQSGRWYEYTWRGDAPLDPQSIATHSANTHCLPANASVKKQLLAVRRHDLVTLEGYLVEIAGPDGYRWRSSLTRDDTAGGACEVMWITNIARRKL
;
A
#
# COMPACT_ATOMS: atom_id res chain seq x y z
N MET A 1 -13.10 -42.69 5.05
CA MET A 1 -12.80 -42.11 3.72
C MET A 1 -13.32 -40.68 3.56
N LYS A 2 -14.61 -40.39 3.78
CA LYS A 2 -15.17 -39.02 3.64
C LYS A 2 -14.49 -37.91 4.49
N LYS A 3 -14.07 -38.21 5.73
CA LYS A 3 -13.39 -37.23 6.62
C LYS A 3 -12.02 -36.77 6.09
N TRP A 4 -11.27 -37.68 5.45
CA TRP A 4 -9.96 -37.37 4.85
C TRP A 4 -10.10 -36.51 3.59
N ILE A 5 -11.17 -36.74 2.80
CA ILE A 5 -11.50 -35.90 1.64
C ILE A 5 -11.85 -34.47 2.09
N ILE A 6 -12.64 -34.33 3.17
CA ILE A 6 -12.97 -33.01 3.73
C ILE A 6 -11.72 -32.28 4.24
N LEU A 7 -10.83 -32.97 4.96
CA LEU A 7 -9.57 -32.38 5.42
C LEU A 7 -8.63 -32.00 4.27
N LEU A 8 -8.57 -32.81 3.20
CA LEU A 8 -7.81 -32.48 1.98
C LEU A 8 -8.41 -31.29 1.23
N LEU A 9 -9.75 -31.19 1.14
CA LEU A 9 -10.41 -30.05 0.52
C LEU A 9 -10.24 -28.76 1.34
N ILE A 10 -10.28 -28.85 2.67
CA ILE A 10 -9.96 -27.72 3.56
C ILE A 10 -8.48 -27.35 3.42
N GLY A 11 -7.58 -28.32 3.43
CA GLY A 11 -6.14 -28.10 3.25
C GLY A 11 -5.79 -27.48 1.90
N ALA A 12 -6.37 -27.97 0.81
CA ALA A 12 -6.22 -27.43 -0.53
C ALA A 12 -6.88 -26.04 -0.67
N GLY A 13 -8.04 -25.84 -0.05
CA GLY A 13 -8.71 -24.54 0.01
C GLY A 13 -7.87 -23.50 0.76
N CYS A 14 -7.33 -23.85 1.92
CA CYS A 14 -6.40 -23.02 2.67
C CYS A 14 -5.13 -22.75 1.85
N TRP A 15 -4.53 -23.76 1.23
CA TRP A 15 -3.34 -23.56 0.39
C TRP A 15 -3.62 -22.62 -0.79
N LEU A 16 -4.74 -22.76 -1.49
CA LEU A 16 -5.10 -21.86 -2.60
C LEU A 16 -5.42 -20.43 -2.15
N ILE A 17 -5.86 -20.24 -0.90
CA ILE A 17 -6.20 -18.93 -0.33
C ILE A 17 -4.97 -18.22 0.24
N PHE A 18 -4.08 -18.98 0.88
CA PHE A 18 -2.93 -18.44 1.63
C PHE A 18 -1.59 -18.60 0.91
N HIS A 19 -1.52 -19.34 -0.20
CA HIS A 19 -0.30 -19.42 -0.99
C HIS A 19 -0.22 -18.24 -1.95
N ASP A 20 0.72 -17.34 -1.66
CA ASP A 20 0.99 -16.20 -2.51
C ASP A 20 1.45 -16.67 -3.90
N LYS A 21 0.76 -16.18 -4.93
CA LYS A 21 1.16 -16.47 -6.31
C LYS A 21 2.52 -15.84 -6.57
N THR A 22 3.44 -16.56 -7.19
CA THR A 22 4.71 -15.96 -7.60
C THR A 22 4.51 -14.86 -8.64
N ALA A 23 5.28 -13.79 -8.51
CA ALA A 23 5.39 -12.72 -9.49
C ALA A 23 6.06 -13.24 -10.77
N GLN A 24 5.47 -12.98 -11.94
CA GLN A 24 5.92 -13.54 -13.23
C GLN A 24 6.32 -12.48 -14.28
N TRP A 25 6.18 -11.19 -13.97
CA TRP A 25 6.53 -10.14 -14.93
C TRP A 25 8.04 -10.01 -15.09
N LYS A 26 8.44 -9.44 -16.23
CA LYS A 26 9.85 -9.23 -16.57
C LYS A 26 10.27 -7.78 -16.37
N GLY A 27 11.52 -7.59 -15.97
CA GLY A 27 12.12 -6.28 -15.77
C GLY A 27 11.55 -5.53 -14.57
N MET A 28 11.68 -4.21 -14.62
CA MET A 28 11.30 -3.28 -13.57
C MET A 28 10.13 -2.42 -14.09
N PRO A 29 8.86 -2.74 -13.78
CA PRO A 29 7.68 -2.06 -14.32
C PRO A 29 7.42 -0.70 -13.67
N ALA A 30 7.97 -0.43 -12.49
CA ALA A 30 7.82 0.82 -11.74
C ALA A 30 9.20 1.41 -11.45
N ARG A 31 9.87 1.96 -12.46
CA ARG A 31 11.29 2.38 -12.35
C ARG A 31 11.51 3.72 -11.65
N ALA A 32 10.53 4.62 -11.76
CA ALA A 32 10.68 5.99 -11.30
C ALA A 32 10.36 6.09 -9.80
N ASP A 33 11.08 6.96 -9.11
CA ASP A 33 10.72 7.36 -7.76
C ASP A 33 9.40 8.14 -7.74
N PRO A 34 8.68 8.12 -6.59
CA PRO A 34 7.51 8.94 -6.40
C PRO A 34 7.83 10.43 -6.59
N VAL A 35 6.95 11.13 -7.29
CA VAL A 35 7.08 12.58 -7.50
C VAL A 35 6.33 13.29 -6.39
N GLN A 36 7.04 14.13 -5.63
CA GLN A 36 6.50 14.93 -4.54
C GLN A 36 6.77 16.42 -4.75
N THR A 37 5.77 17.28 -4.58
CA THR A 37 5.94 18.75 -4.56
C THR A 37 5.10 19.40 -3.47
N THR A 38 5.69 20.37 -2.78
CA THR A 38 5.04 21.16 -1.71
C THR A 38 4.52 22.52 -2.21
N LYS A 39 4.66 22.79 -3.51
CA LYS A 39 4.21 24.04 -4.14
C LYS A 39 2.76 23.94 -4.62
N ASP A 40 2.06 25.07 -4.58
CA ASP A 40 0.71 25.23 -5.15
C ASP A 40 -0.28 24.17 -4.67
N LEU A 41 -0.30 23.95 -3.36
CA LEU A 41 -1.20 23.03 -2.70
C LEU A 41 -2.57 23.68 -2.47
N PRO A 42 -3.67 22.90 -2.58
CA PRO A 42 -4.97 23.42 -2.21
C PRO A 42 -5.01 23.78 -0.72
N ARG A 43 -5.89 24.71 -0.37
CA ARG A 43 -6.17 25.03 1.04
C ARG A 43 -6.73 23.80 1.77
N PRO A 44 -6.57 23.70 3.09
CA PRO A 44 -7.26 22.69 3.88
C PRO A 44 -8.75 22.68 3.59
N PHE A 45 -9.35 21.50 3.54
CA PHE A 45 -10.76 21.31 3.20
C PHE A 45 -11.45 20.36 4.18
N PRO A 46 -12.75 20.55 4.45
CA PRO A 46 -13.51 19.65 5.30
C PRO A 46 -13.85 18.34 4.57
N HIS A 47 -13.83 17.23 5.30
CA HIS A 47 -14.33 15.93 4.86
C HIS A 47 -15.02 15.22 6.04
N GLU A 48 -16.35 15.16 6.00
CA GLU A 48 -17.16 14.73 7.15
C GLU A 48 -16.82 15.55 8.42
N GLN A 49 -16.41 14.88 9.49
CA GLN A 49 -15.99 15.50 10.76
C GLN A 49 -14.50 15.88 10.79
N TYR A 50 -13.77 15.68 9.69
CA TYR A 50 -12.33 15.89 9.62
C TYR A 50 -11.97 17.11 8.79
N THR A 51 -10.82 17.71 9.09
CA THR A 51 -10.13 18.66 8.22
C THR A 51 -8.95 17.96 7.57
N ILE A 52 -8.91 17.98 6.25
CA ILE A 52 -7.83 17.41 5.44
C ILE A 52 -6.92 18.56 5.00
N THR A 53 -5.65 18.49 5.38
CA THR A 53 -4.62 19.46 5.04
C THR A 53 -3.62 18.82 4.08
N PRO A 54 -3.63 19.20 2.79
CA PRO A 54 -2.59 18.80 1.85
C PRO A 54 -1.20 19.25 2.30
N LEU A 55 -0.25 18.30 2.35
CA LEU A 55 1.14 18.54 2.72
C LEU A 55 2.08 18.49 1.52
N ALA A 56 1.75 17.66 0.53
CA ALA A 56 2.44 17.61 -0.75
C ALA A 56 1.52 17.00 -1.81
N ARG A 57 1.62 17.48 -3.06
CA ARG A 57 1.10 16.75 -4.23
C ARG A 57 2.02 15.56 -4.48
N TYR A 58 1.44 14.39 -4.68
CA TYR A 58 2.15 13.13 -4.74
C TYR A 58 1.63 12.24 -5.86
N SER A 59 2.54 11.69 -6.64
CA SER A 59 2.27 10.71 -7.68
C SER A 59 3.26 9.56 -7.58
N ILE A 60 2.75 8.34 -7.58
CA ILE A 60 3.56 7.13 -7.50
C ILE A 60 3.06 6.12 -8.52
N THR A 61 3.99 5.49 -9.24
CA THR A 61 3.72 4.25 -9.96
C THR A 61 4.46 3.12 -9.24
N ALA A 62 3.75 2.10 -8.78
CA ALA A 62 4.30 1.03 -7.96
C ALA A 62 3.61 -0.30 -8.19
N VAL A 63 4.32 -1.39 -7.90
CA VAL A 63 3.78 -2.73 -7.78
C VAL A 63 3.16 -2.90 -6.40
N VAL A 64 1.99 -3.52 -6.34
CA VAL A 64 1.33 -3.84 -5.07
C VAL A 64 1.94 -5.11 -4.50
N LEU A 65 2.67 -4.97 -3.41
CA LEU A 65 3.34 -6.06 -2.69
C LEU A 65 2.37 -6.80 -1.77
N SER A 66 1.52 -6.05 -1.08
CA SER A 66 0.46 -6.57 -0.23
C SER A 66 -0.69 -5.58 -0.14
N ARG A 67 -1.82 -6.07 0.37
CA ARG A 67 -3.04 -5.28 0.60
C ARG A 67 -3.69 -5.75 1.89
N ASP A 68 -4.13 -4.79 2.70
CA ASP A 68 -4.98 -5.07 3.85
C ASP A 68 -6.22 -4.16 3.88
N ARG A 69 -7.37 -4.75 4.19
CA ARG A 69 -8.67 -4.06 4.14
C ARG A 69 -9.22 -3.86 5.55
N TYR A 70 -9.56 -2.62 5.84
CA TYR A 70 -10.07 -2.21 7.14
C TYR A 70 -11.56 -1.92 7.08
N ARG A 71 -12.30 -2.44 8.06
CA ARG A 71 -13.76 -2.23 8.19
C ARG A 71 -14.21 -1.82 9.57
N PHE A 72 -13.44 -2.19 10.60
CA PHE A 72 -13.90 -2.19 11.98
C PHE A 72 -13.09 -1.26 12.88
N ASP A 73 -11.95 -0.76 12.42
CA ASP A 73 -11.16 0.19 13.20
C ASP A 73 -11.65 1.64 12.95
N PRO A 74 -11.34 2.58 13.86
CA PRO A 74 -11.84 3.96 13.76
C PRO A 74 -11.47 4.66 12.44
N ALA A 75 -10.29 4.37 11.90
CA ALA A 75 -9.80 4.99 10.67
C ALA A 75 -10.35 4.33 9.39
N ALA A 76 -11.04 3.18 9.45
CA ALA A 76 -11.54 2.47 8.27
C ALA A 76 -12.48 3.31 7.39
N LYS A 77 -13.21 4.25 7.98
CA LYS A 77 -14.11 5.14 7.23
C LYS A 77 -13.32 6.05 6.29
N LEU A 78 -12.19 6.59 6.76
CA LEU A 78 -11.28 7.44 6.02
C LEU A 78 -10.36 6.62 5.08
N ALA A 79 -9.64 5.65 5.65
CA ALA A 79 -8.67 4.79 4.97
C ALA A 79 -9.13 3.32 5.04
N PRO A 80 -10.00 2.88 4.11
CA PRO A 80 -10.56 1.52 4.09
C PRO A 80 -9.56 0.45 3.59
N LEU A 81 -8.40 0.87 3.11
CA LEU A 81 -7.41 0.03 2.46
C LEU A 81 -6.02 0.58 2.73
N ASP A 82 -5.10 -0.29 3.09
CA ASP A 82 -3.67 0.00 3.04
C ASP A 82 -3.02 -0.84 1.94
N LEU A 83 -2.06 -0.25 1.24
CA LEU A 83 -1.27 -0.92 0.21
C LEU A 83 0.20 -0.88 0.60
N ALA A 84 0.84 -2.05 0.68
CA ALA A 84 2.29 -2.12 0.64
C ALA A 84 2.71 -1.97 -0.83
N LEU A 85 3.43 -0.90 -1.15
CA LEU A 85 3.83 -0.53 -2.50
C LEU A 85 5.34 -0.68 -2.66
N GLY A 86 5.77 -1.15 -3.83
CA GLY A 86 7.18 -1.28 -4.22
C GLY A 86 7.45 -0.65 -5.58
N TRP A 87 8.49 0.18 -5.65
CA TRP A 87 9.00 0.79 -6.88
C TRP A 87 10.50 0.53 -7.00
N GLY A 88 11.16 1.01 -8.05
CA GLY A 88 12.58 0.73 -8.33
C GLY A 88 12.89 -0.77 -8.22
N ALA A 89 13.91 -1.12 -7.44
CA ALA A 89 14.31 -2.50 -7.19
C ALA A 89 13.19 -3.37 -6.58
N MET A 90 12.35 -2.78 -5.71
CA MET A 90 11.17 -3.42 -5.12
C MET A 90 9.98 -3.58 -6.08
N SER A 91 10.20 -3.35 -7.38
CA SER A 91 9.27 -3.74 -8.45
C SER A 91 9.76 -4.93 -9.29
N ILE A 92 10.94 -5.48 -9.02
CA ILE A 92 11.51 -6.63 -9.75
C ILE A 92 10.92 -7.92 -9.17
N SER A 93 10.32 -8.75 -10.02
CA SER A 93 9.65 -9.99 -9.62
C SER A 93 10.58 -10.97 -8.89
N SER A 94 11.82 -11.14 -9.34
CA SER A 94 12.79 -12.04 -8.70
C SER A 94 13.16 -11.61 -7.28
N ALA A 95 13.21 -10.32 -7.00
CA ALA A 95 13.46 -9.83 -5.63
C ALA A 95 12.23 -10.07 -4.73
N ILE A 96 11.04 -9.71 -5.21
CA ILE A 96 9.79 -9.83 -4.45
C ILE A 96 9.46 -11.30 -4.13
N ASN A 97 9.77 -12.23 -5.04
CA ASN A 97 9.51 -13.66 -4.83
C ASN A 97 10.36 -14.28 -3.70
N GLU A 98 11.49 -13.67 -3.35
CA GLU A 98 12.34 -14.10 -2.23
C GLU A 98 11.96 -13.41 -0.91
N LEU A 99 11.01 -12.47 -0.93
CA LEU A 99 10.52 -11.76 0.24
C LEU A 99 9.17 -12.33 0.72
N SER A 100 9.07 -12.54 2.03
CA SER A 100 7.80 -12.74 2.70
C SER A 100 7.31 -11.40 3.23
N ILE A 101 6.21 -10.90 2.65
CA ILE A 101 5.62 -9.58 2.97
C ILE A 101 4.24 -9.80 3.59
N SER A 102 4.00 -9.17 4.75
CA SER A 102 2.73 -9.21 5.46
C SER A 102 2.28 -7.82 5.87
N GLN A 103 0.98 -7.66 6.16
CA GLN A 103 0.41 -6.44 6.71
C GLN A 103 -0.46 -6.77 7.92
N SER A 104 -0.37 -5.93 8.96
CA SER A 104 -1.18 -6.02 10.17
C SER A 104 -1.17 -4.68 10.91
N GLY A 105 -2.26 -4.35 11.59
CA GLY A 105 -2.32 -3.17 12.46
C GLY A 105 -2.04 -1.83 11.76
N ARG A 106 -2.28 -1.74 10.44
CA ARG A 106 -1.90 -0.60 9.57
C ARG A 106 -0.39 -0.44 9.36
N TRP A 107 0.36 -1.52 9.42
CA TRP A 107 1.78 -1.58 9.07
C TRP A 107 2.03 -2.73 8.10
N TYR A 108 3.19 -2.69 7.45
CA TYR A 108 3.71 -3.83 6.69
C TYR A 108 5.07 -4.24 7.24
N GLU A 109 5.36 -5.53 7.10
CA GLU A 109 6.63 -6.13 7.47
C GLU A 109 7.12 -6.98 6.31
N TYR A 110 8.44 -7.10 6.19
CA TYR A 110 9.08 -7.98 5.22
C TYR A 110 10.22 -8.77 5.87
N THR A 111 10.38 -10.00 5.43
CA THR A 111 11.47 -10.91 5.85
C THR A 111 11.97 -11.69 4.64
N TRP A 112 13.18 -12.24 4.72
CA TRP A 112 13.75 -13.15 3.72
C TRP A 112 14.41 -14.35 4.42
N ARG A 113 14.72 -15.38 3.64
CA ARG A 113 15.47 -16.56 4.11
C ARG A 113 16.83 -16.60 3.44
N GLY A 114 17.88 -16.84 4.22
CA GLY A 114 19.25 -16.85 3.70
C GLY A 114 19.73 -15.43 3.40
N ASP A 115 20.35 -15.25 2.22
CA ASP A 115 20.88 -13.96 1.80
C ASP A 115 19.76 -12.98 1.41
N ALA A 116 19.99 -11.70 1.65
CA ALA A 116 19.04 -10.67 1.27
C ALA A 116 18.94 -10.59 -0.27
N PRO A 117 17.73 -10.62 -0.87
CA PRO A 117 17.58 -10.60 -2.33
C PRO A 117 17.93 -9.24 -2.95
N LEU A 118 17.96 -8.20 -2.11
CA LEU A 118 18.40 -6.85 -2.42
C LEU A 118 19.15 -6.30 -1.20
N ASP A 119 19.90 -5.23 -1.41
CA ASP A 119 20.44 -4.45 -0.30
C ASP A 119 19.29 -3.98 0.64
N PRO A 120 19.38 -4.20 1.97
CA PRO A 120 18.30 -3.85 2.89
C PRO A 120 17.91 -2.37 2.87
N GLN A 121 18.86 -1.45 2.67
CA GLN A 121 18.55 -0.02 2.53
C GLN A 121 17.76 0.23 1.25
N SER A 122 18.08 -0.48 0.16
CA SER A 122 17.28 -0.42 -1.06
C SER A 122 15.85 -0.92 -0.86
N ILE A 123 15.63 -1.99 -0.07
CA ILE A 123 14.27 -2.44 0.26
C ILE A 123 13.55 -1.34 1.03
N ALA A 124 14.15 -0.83 2.11
CA ALA A 124 13.55 0.18 2.97
C ALA A 124 13.16 1.48 2.23
N THR A 125 14.01 1.95 1.31
CA THR A 125 13.81 3.21 0.58
C THR A 125 12.96 3.10 -0.68
N HIS A 126 12.66 1.88 -1.13
CA HIS A 126 11.88 1.63 -2.34
C HIS A 126 10.57 0.86 -2.08
N SER A 127 10.17 0.74 -0.81
CA SER A 127 8.84 0.27 -0.47
C SER A 127 8.25 1.02 0.72
N ALA A 128 6.94 1.21 0.68
CA ALA A 128 6.23 1.91 1.73
C ALA A 128 4.80 1.37 1.92
N ASN A 129 4.24 1.63 3.09
CA ASN A 129 2.84 1.34 3.38
C ASN A 129 2.03 2.62 3.21
N THR A 130 1.10 2.62 2.26
CA THR A 130 0.25 3.76 1.97
C THR A 130 -1.18 3.52 2.47
N HIS A 131 -1.61 4.36 3.40
CA HIS A 131 -3.00 4.45 3.84
C HIS A 131 -3.81 5.18 2.78
N CYS A 132 -4.73 4.48 2.14
CA CYS A 132 -5.42 4.96 0.96
C CYS A 132 -6.74 5.65 1.33
N LEU A 133 -6.78 6.98 1.27
CA LEU A 133 -7.99 7.79 1.46
C LEU A 133 -8.62 8.12 0.10
N PRO A 134 -9.74 7.51 -0.29
CA PRO A 134 -10.36 7.77 -1.58
C PRO A 134 -11.06 9.13 -1.61
N ALA A 135 -10.75 9.96 -2.60
CA ALA A 135 -11.40 11.27 -2.74
C ALA A 135 -12.91 11.19 -3.06
N ASN A 136 -13.38 10.07 -3.59
CA ASN A 136 -14.79 9.82 -3.89
C ASN A 136 -15.09 8.31 -4.00
N ALA A 137 -16.38 7.97 -4.16
CA ALA A 137 -16.85 6.59 -4.26
C ALA A 137 -16.28 5.81 -5.46
N SER A 138 -16.00 6.49 -6.58
CA SER A 138 -15.40 5.85 -7.76
C SER A 138 -13.96 5.42 -7.47
N VAL A 139 -13.14 6.31 -6.90
CA VAL A 139 -11.77 5.99 -6.49
C VAL A 139 -11.77 4.88 -5.43
N LYS A 140 -12.68 4.94 -4.44
CA LYS A 140 -12.84 3.88 -3.43
C LYS A 140 -13.08 2.51 -4.06
N LYS A 141 -13.99 2.42 -5.02
CA LYS A 141 -14.31 1.16 -5.72
C LYS A 141 -13.08 0.62 -6.47
N GLN A 142 -12.33 1.49 -7.14
CA GLN A 142 -11.13 1.12 -7.88
C GLN A 142 -10.00 0.64 -6.96
N LEU A 143 -9.73 1.37 -5.88
CA LEU A 143 -8.76 0.98 -4.84
C LEU A 143 -9.09 -0.39 -4.26
N LEU A 144 -10.35 -0.62 -3.87
CA LEU A 144 -10.73 -1.93 -3.34
C LEU A 144 -10.52 -3.06 -4.36
N ALA A 145 -10.58 -2.80 -5.66
CA ALA A 145 -10.33 -3.81 -6.69
C ALA A 145 -8.84 -4.15 -6.91
N VAL A 146 -7.92 -3.28 -6.50
CA VAL A 146 -6.45 -3.44 -6.61
C VAL A 146 -5.99 -4.69 -5.88
N ARG A 147 -5.25 -5.57 -6.54
CA ARG A 147 -4.71 -6.83 -6.01
C ARG A 147 -3.19 -6.79 -5.91
N ARG A 148 -2.65 -7.65 -5.06
CA ARG A 148 -1.22 -7.99 -5.07
C ARG A 148 -0.80 -8.33 -6.50
N HIS A 149 0.37 -7.82 -6.89
CA HIS A 149 0.97 -7.87 -8.22
C HIS A 149 0.32 -7.02 -9.31
N ASP A 150 -0.69 -6.20 -8.99
CA ASP A 150 -1.06 -5.14 -9.91
C ASP A 150 0.00 -4.05 -9.92
N LEU A 151 0.22 -3.45 -11.09
CA LEU A 151 0.88 -2.17 -11.23
C LEU A 151 -0.19 -1.07 -11.08
N VAL A 152 0.03 -0.15 -10.16
CA VAL A 152 -0.86 0.98 -9.93
C VAL A 152 -0.12 2.29 -10.13
N THR A 153 -0.82 3.29 -10.65
CA THR A 153 -0.42 4.69 -10.58
C THR A 153 -1.45 5.41 -9.70
N LEU A 154 -1.00 5.99 -8.60
CA LEU A 154 -1.83 6.73 -7.65
C LEU A 154 -1.46 8.21 -7.72
N GLU A 155 -2.46 9.09 -7.78
CA GLU A 155 -2.25 10.53 -7.79
C GLU A 155 -3.15 11.23 -6.77
N GLY A 156 -2.58 12.23 -6.10
CA GLY A 156 -3.32 13.05 -5.16
C GLY A 156 -2.38 13.79 -4.22
N TYR A 157 -2.63 13.68 -2.93
CA TYR A 157 -1.93 14.45 -1.92
C TYR A 157 -1.53 13.58 -0.74
N LEU A 158 -0.30 13.75 -0.25
CA LEU A 158 0.04 13.37 1.12
C LEU A 158 -0.64 14.40 2.04
N VAL A 159 -1.32 13.93 3.08
CA VAL A 159 -2.17 14.77 3.91
C VAL A 159 -1.88 14.65 5.39
N GLU A 160 -2.25 15.70 6.12
CA GLU A 160 -2.57 15.63 7.54
C GLU A 160 -4.08 15.67 7.72
N ILE A 161 -4.57 14.88 8.66
CA ILE A 161 -5.97 14.80 9.04
C ILE A 161 -6.08 15.26 10.48
N ALA A 162 -6.96 16.22 10.73
CA ALA A 162 -7.38 16.61 12.07
C ALA A 162 -8.86 16.26 12.24
N GLY A 163 -9.25 15.74 13.41
CA GLY A 163 -10.63 15.36 13.72
C GLY A 163 -11.02 15.68 15.17
N PRO A 164 -12.21 15.22 15.59
CA PRO A 164 -12.68 15.37 16.97
C PRO A 164 -11.72 14.77 17.99
N ASP A 165 -11.84 15.21 19.24
CA ASP A 165 -11.09 14.66 20.39
C ASP A 165 -9.56 14.68 20.22
N GLY A 166 -9.05 15.64 19.45
CA GLY A 166 -7.62 15.79 19.19
C GLY A 166 -7.06 14.74 18.22
N TYR A 167 -7.91 13.99 17.51
CA TYR A 167 -7.48 13.04 16.49
C TYR A 167 -6.57 13.73 15.47
N ARG A 168 -5.37 13.18 15.27
CA ARG A 168 -4.41 13.65 14.29
C ARG A 168 -3.73 12.48 13.61
N TRP A 169 -3.70 12.51 12.28
CA TRP A 169 -2.97 11.54 11.48
C TRP A 169 -2.23 12.25 10.36
N ARG A 170 -0.90 12.20 10.40
CA ARG A 170 -0.03 12.95 9.50
C ARG A 170 0.78 11.99 8.64
N SER A 171 0.78 12.21 7.32
CA SER A 171 1.65 11.48 6.40
C SER A 171 3.13 11.73 6.68
N SER A 172 3.96 10.72 6.46
CA SER A 172 5.39 10.96 6.22
C SER A 172 5.58 11.83 4.97
N LEU A 173 6.63 12.65 5.01
CA LEU A 173 7.13 13.47 3.90
C LEU A 173 8.61 13.19 3.61
N THR A 174 9.16 12.10 4.13
CA THR A 174 10.50 11.55 3.82
C THR A 174 10.36 10.11 3.28
N ARG A 175 11.43 9.58 2.66
CA ARG A 175 11.48 8.21 2.09
C ARG A 175 12.56 7.35 2.75
N ASP A 176 13.36 7.96 3.63
CA ASP A 176 14.45 7.31 4.34
C ASP A 176 14.07 7.01 5.80
N ASP A 177 12.86 7.39 6.22
CA ASP A 177 12.35 7.09 7.55
C ASP A 177 11.86 5.65 7.63
N THR A 178 12.38 4.96 8.63
CA THR A 178 11.94 3.63 9.03
C THR A 178 11.22 3.73 10.36
N ALA A 179 10.16 2.94 10.57
CA ALA A 179 9.33 2.83 11.79
C ALA A 179 8.07 3.72 11.87
N GLY A 180 7.56 3.92 13.10
CA GLY A 180 6.18 4.31 13.49
C GLY A 180 5.61 5.66 13.01
N GLY A 181 6.23 6.29 12.01
CA GLY A 181 5.77 7.53 11.36
C GLY A 181 6.05 7.58 9.86
N ALA A 182 6.51 6.47 9.28
CA ALA A 182 7.00 6.40 7.90
C ALA A 182 5.93 6.16 6.84
N CYS A 183 4.69 5.91 7.24
CA CYS A 183 3.64 5.56 6.30
C CYS A 183 3.06 6.81 5.61
N GLU A 184 2.77 6.68 4.31
CA GLU A 184 2.03 7.70 3.58
C GLU A 184 0.56 7.68 3.97
N VAL A 185 0.02 8.85 4.32
CA VAL A 185 -1.42 9.07 4.44
C VAL A 185 -1.84 9.82 3.18
N MET A 186 -2.38 9.10 2.19
CA MET A 186 -2.60 9.64 0.85
C MET A 186 -4.08 9.86 0.57
N TRP A 187 -4.46 11.11 0.31
CA TRP A 187 -5.73 11.48 -0.31
C TRP A 187 -5.64 11.25 -1.82
N ILE A 188 -6.26 10.18 -2.31
CA ILE A 188 -6.13 9.69 -3.67
C ILE A 188 -7.27 10.24 -4.52
N THR A 189 -6.91 11.04 -5.51
CA THR A 189 -7.83 11.67 -6.45
C THR A 189 -7.97 10.89 -7.75
N ASN A 190 -6.94 10.14 -8.14
CA ASN A 190 -6.93 9.34 -9.35
C ASN A 190 -6.15 8.04 -9.13
N ILE A 191 -6.58 6.99 -9.84
CA ILE A 191 -5.93 5.69 -9.85
C ILE A 191 -5.99 5.10 -11.26
N ALA A 192 -4.84 4.68 -11.76
CA ALA A 192 -4.74 3.78 -12.90
C ALA A 192 -4.22 2.43 -12.42
N ARG A 193 -4.71 1.34 -13.04
CA ARG A 193 -4.38 -0.03 -12.64
C ARG A 193 -4.14 -0.90 -13.88
N ARG A 194 -3.06 -1.68 -13.85
CA ARG A 194 -2.73 -2.70 -14.85
C ARG A 194 -2.33 -4.01 -14.16
N LYS A 195 -2.83 -5.15 -14.65
CA LYS A 195 -2.34 -6.46 -14.20
C LYS A 195 -0.98 -6.74 -14.83
N LEU A 196 -0.04 -7.26 -14.04
CA LEU A 196 1.26 -7.73 -14.51
C LEU A 196 1.26 -9.23 -14.78
#